data_AF-M4AVK9-F1
#
_entry.id   AF-M4AVK9-F1
#
_cell.length_a   1.000
_cell.length_b   1.000
_cell.length_c   1.000
_cell.angle_alpha   90.00
_cell.angle_beta   90.00
_cell.angle_gamma   90.00
#
_symmetry.space_group_name_H-M   'P 1'
#
loop_
_entity.id
_entity.type
_entity.pdbx_description
1 polymer ?
#
loop_
_entity_poly.entity_id
_entity_poly.type
_entity_poly.pdbx_seq_one_letter_code
_entity_poly.pdbx_strand_id
1 'polypeptide(L)'
;MKVAAVLLLCMTLFHQGHSNSCQGRCGLGVDSSYSCQCNTACERYNDCCSDYYTLCQEAALSCNGRCGESYNSQNPCHCNSLCTQYNNCCSDYSDYCSTDVAAITDAEIKSLSETLYVLDRNKASASQLTLDTQALVADSQTGSQSDLSSRPLYKYVDESTLFSRPTYAALLNVLDNYKRITGQAESFTSQQLTEQETFLKETMLNTELGRELFAFLYTKGVYKSEAEFIEDLKNMWFGLYSRLNGAMDSSGFEHIFAGEIKGGKVSGFHNWIQFYLLEKRGELNYYSHSFDGPWSDYPDVLGLQFHWDGYYKQVGSAVIGSSPEFDFALYSLCYIARPGKYCYLSLGGKQLIIQTYTWENSFYGDGKKYIGSAYPVSM
;
A
#
# COMPACT_ATOMS: atom_id res chain seq x y z
N MET A 1 -47.27 40.73 61.60
CA MET A 1 -46.45 41.40 60.56
C MET A 1 -45.06 40.78 60.58
N LYS A 2 -44.54 40.39 59.41
CA LYS A 2 -43.12 40.08 59.07
C LYS A 2 -42.56 38.75 59.65
N VAL A 3 -42.41 37.66 58.86
CA VAL A 3 -41.34 37.33 57.85
C VAL A 3 -40.04 36.92 58.56
N ALA A 4 -39.25 35.91 58.20
CA ALA A 4 -39.30 34.70 57.36
C ALA A 4 -37.92 34.00 57.52
N ALA A 5 -37.77 32.86 56.83
CA ALA A 5 -36.54 32.19 56.39
C ALA A 5 -35.94 31.09 57.29
N VAL A 6 -36.17 29.84 56.88
CA VAL A 6 -35.26 28.70 57.14
C VAL A 6 -34.83 28.17 55.78
N LEU A 7 -33.52 28.21 55.53
CA LEU A 7 -32.86 27.73 54.31
C LEU A 7 -32.95 26.21 54.18
N LEU A 8 -33.43 25.73 53.04
CA LEU A 8 -33.29 24.35 52.57
C LEU A 8 -32.01 24.24 51.73
N LEU A 9 -30.96 23.61 52.29
CA LEU A 9 -29.80 23.18 51.54
C LEU A 9 -30.15 21.87 50.80
N CYS A 10 -30.33 21.93 49.48
CA CYS A 10 -30.30 20.74 48.63
C CYS A 10 -28.84 20.33 48.41
N MET A 11 -28.41 19.24 49.04
CA MET A 11 -27.23 18.49 48.58
C MET A 11 -27.66 17.54 47.47
N THR A 12 -27.41 17.93 46.21
CA THR A 12 -27.45 17.00 45.08
C THR A 12 -26.18 16.17 45.09
N LEU A 13 -26.25 14.96 45.64
CA LEU A 13 -25.25 13.92 45.40
C LEU A 13 -25.35 13.51 43.92
N PHE A 14 -24.36 13.90 43.12
CA PHE A 14 -24.11 13.26 41.83
C PHE A 14 -23.69 11.81 42.08
N HIS A 15 -24.64 10.87 42.08
CA HIS A 15 -24.30 9.48 41.77
C HIS A 15 -23.96 9.43 40.29
N GLN A 16 -22.68 9.32 39.95
CA GLN A 16 -22.28 8.74 38.67
C GLN A 16 -22.75 7.28 38.70
N GLY A 17 -23.98 7.05 38.26
CA GLY A 17 -24.48 5.71 38.01
C GLY A 17 -23.66 5.11 36.89
N HIS A 18 -22.65 4.31 37.23
CA HIS A 18 -22.02 3.45 36.26
C HIS A 18 -23.10 2.57 35.62
N SER A 19 -23.20 2.59 34.30
CA SER A 19 -24.12 1.71 33.58
C SER A 19 -23.72 0.26 33.88
N ASN A 20 -24.65 -0.52 34.42
CA ASN A 20 -24.48 -1.95 34.73
C ASN A 20 -24.55 -2.78 33.44
N SER A 21 -23.57 -2.59 32.57
CA SER A 21 -23.48 -3.19 31.23
C SER A 21 -22.13 -3.88 31.03
N CYS A 22 -22.12 -4.91 30.19
CA CYS A 22 -20.91 -5.59 29.76
C CYS A 22 -20.18 -4.97 28.56
N GLN A 23 -20.67 -3.86 28.01
CA GLN A 23 -20.00 -3.19 26.91
C GLN A 23 -18.56 -2.78 27.29
N GLY A 24 -17.57 -3.35 26.60
CA GLY A 24 -16.15 -3.13 26.87
C GLY A 24 -15.63 -3.75 28.18
N ARG A 25 -16.42 -4.60 28.85
CA ARG A 25 -16.08 -5.23 30.14
C ARG A 25 -16.03 -6.76 30.11
N CYS A 26 -16.31 -7.39 28.97
CA CYS A 26 -16.26 -8.85 28.82
C CYS A 26 -14.87 -9.40 29.18
N GLY A 27 -14.82 -10.40 30.07
CA GLY A 27 -13.59 -11.07 30.46
C GLY A 27 -12.67 -10.29 31.41
N LEU A 28 -13.04 -9.07 31.81
CA LEU A 28 -12.32 -8.33 32.85
C LEU A 28 -12.55 -8.97 34.24
N GLY A 29 -11.56 -8.86 35.14
CA GLY A 29 -11.68 -9.33 36.52
C GLY A 29 -12.84 -8.67 37.29
N VAL A 30 -13.15 -9.22 38.47
CA VAL A 30 -14.24 -8.70 39.32
C VAL A 30 -13.99 -7.23 39.67
N ASP A 31 -14.99 -6.39 39.46
CA ASP A 31 -14.95 -4.97 39.79
C ASP A 31 -16.12 -4.63 40.73
N SER A 32 -15.79 -4.30 41.97
CA SER A 32 -16.76 -3.99 43.03
C SER A 32 -17.45 -2.63 42.86
N SER A 33 -17.02 -1.81 41.90
CA SER A 33 -17.71 -0.56 41.53
C SER A 33 -18.99 -0.78 40.72
N TYR A 34 -19.20 -1.99 40.19
CA TYR A 34 -20.40 -2.37 39.46
C TYR A 34 -21.24 -3.36 40.26
N SER A 35 -22.57 -3.26 40.13
CA SER A 35 -23.49 -4.20 40.79
C SER A 35 -23.59 -5.55 40.08
N CYS A 36 -22.93 -5.69 38.93
CA CYS A 36 -22.90 -6.89 38.12
C CYS A 36 -21.53 -7.07 37.44
N GLN A 37 -21.23 -8.32 37.10
CA GLN A 37 -19.95 -8.76 36.58
C GLN A 37 -20.07 -9.26 35.14
N CYS A 38 -18.95 -9.22 34.42
CA CYS A 38 -18.84 -9.63 33.01
C CYS A 38 -17.70 -10.62 32.76
N ASN A 39 -17.18 -11.23 33.84
CA ASN A 39 -16.27 -12.36 33.77
C ASN A 39 -17.04 -13.68 33.66
N THR A 40 -16.36 -14.73 33.22
CA THR A 40 -16.92 -16.08 33.09
C THR A 40 -17.36 -16.71 34.42
N ALA A 41 -16.87 -16.21 35.56
CA ALA A 41 -17.29 -16.72 36.87
C ALA A 41 -18.65 -16.14 37.32
N CYS A 42 -19.18 -15.10 36.66
CA CYS A 42 -20.40 -14.44 37.09
C CYS A 42 -21.62 -15.38 37.10
N GLU A 43 -21.64 -16.39 36.22
CA GLU A 43 -22.70 -17.40 36.16
C GLU A 43 -22.73 -18.25 37.43
N ARG A 44 -21.55 -18.58 37.95
CA ARG A 44 -21.41 -19.35 39.20
C ARG A 44 -21.88 -18.56 40.41
N TYR A 45 -21.64 -17.24 40.41
CA TYR A 45 -22.02 -16.35 41.52
C TYR A 45 -23.40 -15.71 41.32
N ASN A 46 -24.04 -15.96 40.17
CA ASN A 46 -25.31 -15.40 39.76
C ASN A 46 -25.35 -13.86 39.84
N ASP A 47 -24.25 -13.22 39.42
CA ASP A 47 -24.07 -11.76 39.45
C ASP A 47 -23.73 -11.17 38.07
N CYS A 48 -24.03 -11.90 36.98
CA CYS A 48 -23.82 -11.40 35.62
C CYS A 48 -24.66 -10.15 35.30
N CYS A 49 -24.12 -9.22 34.51
CA CYS A 49 -24.94 -8.13 33.97
C CYS A 49 -26.02 -8.68 33.04
N SER A 50 -27.14 -7.96 32.91
CA SER A 50 -28.29 -8.42 32.12
C SER A 50 -27.97 -8.64 30.63
N ASP A 51 -26.95 -7.95 30.13
CA ASP A 51 -26.46 -8.02 28.75
C ASP A 51 -25.22 -8.93 28.60
N TYR A 52 -24.83 -9.67 29.65
CA TYR A 52 -23.68 -10.58 29.62
C TYR A 52 -23.81 -11.64 28.53
N TYR A 53 -24.98 -12.28 28.42
CA TYR A 53 -25.18 -13.36 27.45
C TYR A 53 -25.09 -12.85 26.02
N THR A 54 -25.70 -11.71 25.72
CA THR A 54 -25.74 -11.15 24.37
C THR A 54 -24.41 -10.48 23.98
N LEU A 55 -23.75 -9.76 24.90
CA LEU A 55 -22.52 -9.03 24.61
C LEU A 55 -21.24 -9.85 24.79
N CYS A 56 -21.24 -10.85 25.68
CA CYS A 56 -20.03 -11.61 26.01
C CYS A 56 -20.08 -13.08 25.63
N GLN A 57 -21.24 -13.75 25.66
CA GLN A 57 -21.33 -15.16 25.22
C GLN A 57 -21.61 -15.28 23.73
N GLU A 58 -22.69 -14.68 23.23
CA GLU A 58 -23.08 -14.80 21.81
C GLU A 58 -22.03 -14.19 20.88
N ALA A 59 -21.50 -13.01 21.23
CA ALA A 59 -20.39 -12.40 20.50
C ALA A 59 -19.10 -13.25 20.53
N ALA A 60 -18.86 -14.00 21.60
CA ALA A 60 -17.69 -14.87 21.73
C ALA A 60 -17.81 -16.18 20.94
N LEU A 61 -18.98 -16.47 20.35
CA LEU A 61 -19.21 -17.62 19.47
C LEU A 61 -19.04 -17.30 17.98
N SER A 62 -18.83 -16.03 17.63
CA SER A 62 -18.69 -15.59 16.24
C SER A 62 -17.31 -14.99 15.97
N CYS A 63 -16.84 -15.14 14.73
CA CYS A 63 -15.63 -14.53 14.23
C CYS A 63 -15.80 -13.16 13.59
N ASN A 64 -17.02 -12.66 13.47
CA ASN A 64 -17.30 -11.33 12.94
C ASN A 64 -16.58 -10.24 13.77
N GLY A 65 -15.60 -9.56 13.18
CA GLY A 65 -14.78 -8.55 13.87
C GLY A 65 -13.74 -9.09 14.85
N ARG A 66 -13.48 -10.41 14.86
CA ARG A 66 -12.52 -11.08 15.77
C ARG A 66 -11.35 -11.77 15.05
N CYS A 67 -11.24 -11.65 13.73
CA CYS A 67 -10.16 -12.27 12.98
C CYS A 67 -8.78 -11.77 13.43
N GLY A 68 -7.86 -12.71 13.67
CA GLY A 68 -6.51 -12.39 14.13
C GLY A 68 -6.42 -12.02 15.62
N GLU A 69 -7.44 -12.30 16.42
CA GLU A 69 -7.42 -12.06 17.86
C GLU A 69 -6.24 -12.76 18.57
N SER A 70 -5.82 -12.21 19.72
CA SER A 70 -4.90 -12.94 20.61
C SER A 70 -5.64 -14.09 21.30
N TYR A 71 -4.93 -15.18 21.61
CA TYR A 71 -5.51 -16.31 22.33
C TYR A 71 -6.00 -15.88 23.72
N ASN A 72 -7.27 -16.16 24.02
CA ASN A 72 -7.88 -15.95 25.32
C ASN A 72 -8.61 -17.22 25.76
N SER A 73 -8.08 -17.94 26.76
CA SER A 73 -8.64 -19.21 27.22
C SER A 73 -10.06 -19.14 27.78
N GLN A 74 -10.61 -17.93 27.95
CA GLN A 74 -11.99 -17.72 28.39
C GLN A 74 -12.99 -17.75 27.22
N ASN A 75 -12.53 -17.66 25.97
CA ASN A 75 -13.41 -17.72 24.81
C ASN A 75 -13.81 -19.18 24.52
N PRO A 76 -15.09 -19.47 24.23
CA PRO A 76 -15.53 -20.82 23.85
C PRO A 76 -14.92 -21.31 22.53
N CYS A 77 -14.55 -20.37 21.65
CA CYS A 77 -13.90 -20.61 20.37
C CYS A 77 -13.05 -19.40 19.96
N HIS A 78 -12.17 -19.61 18.98
CA HIS A 78 -11.14 -18.66 18.61
C HIS A 78 -11.16 -18.28 17.13
N CYS A 79 -10.66 -17.08 16.85
CA CYS A 79 -10.59 -16.53 15.49
C CYS A 79 -9.17 -16.14 15.08
N ASN A 80 -8.17 -16.72 15.75
CA ASN A 80 -6.75 -16.53 15.43
C ASN A 80 -6.28 -17.53 14.37
N SER A 81 -5.11 -17.26 13.77
CA SER A 81 -4.55 -18.07 12.68
C SER A 81 -4.15 -19.50 13.08
N LEU A 82 -4.04 -19.79 14.38
CA LEU A 82 -3.69 -21.11 14.90
C LEU A 82 -4.91 -21.93 15.33
N CYS A 83 -6.13 -21.38 15.28
CA CYS A 83 -7.29 -22.07 15.83
C CYS A 83 -7.58 -23.39 15.12
N THR A 84 -7.24 -23.50 13.83
CA THR A 84 -7.41 -24.72 13.02
C THR A 84 -6.44 -25.81 13.47
N GLN A 85 -5.21 -25.45 13.83
CA GLN A 85 -4.21 -26.37 14.38
C GLN A 85 -4.66 -26.95 15.73
N TYR A 86 -5.30 -26.14 16.57
CA TYR A 86 -5.80 -26.56 17.89
C TYR A 86 -7.25 -27.04 17.88
N ASN A 87 -7.88 -27.07 16.69
CA ASN A 87 -9.28 -27.46 16.49
C ASN A 87 -10.26 -26.75 17.44
N ASN A 88 -10.06 -25.44 17.63
CA ASN A 88 -10.86 -24.60 18.52
C ASN A 88 -11.38 -23.33 17.82
N CYS A 89 -11.47 -23.33 16.50
CA CYS A 89 -12.07 -22.24 15.74
C CYS A 89 -13.56 -22.08 16.05
N CYS A 90 -14.08 -20.85 15.94
CA CYS A 90 -15.54 -20.66 15.90
C CYS A 90 -16.14 -21.31 14.65
N SER A 91 -17.42 -21.69 14.71
CA SER A 91 -18.07 -22.41 13.61
C SER A 91 -18.16 -21.59 12.33
N ASP A 92 -18.17 -20.26 12.46
CA ASP A 92 -18.18 -19.28 11.38
C ASP A 92 -16.76 -18.75 11.06
N TYR A 93 -15.71 -19.37 11.61
CA TYR A 93 -14.34 -18.98 11.32
C TYR A 93 -14.08 -19.00 9.83
N SER A 94 -14.59 -19.99 9.10
CA SER A 94 -14.43 -20.03 7.65
C SER A 94 -15.10 -18.87 6.92
N ASP A 95 -16.22 -18.39 7.44
CA ASP A 95 -17.07 -17.41 6.76
C ASP A 95 -16.54 -15.99 6.97
N TYR A 96 -15.85 -15.74 8.10
CA TYR A 96 -15.30 -14.44 8.47
C TYR A 96 -13.78 -14.35 8.36
N CYS A 97 -13.06 -15.43 8.68
CA CYS A 97 -11.61 -15.43 8.87
C CYS A 97 -10.85 -16.48 8.07
N SER A 98 -11.49 -17.53 7.52
CA SER A 98 -10.90 -18.25 6.41
C SER A 98 -10.95 -17.27 5.26
N THR A 99 -9.78 -16.72 4.99
CA THR A 99 -9.49 -16.27 3.66
C THR A 99 -9.60 -17.51 2.76
N ASP A 100 -10.80 -17.77 2.24
CA ASP A 100 -10.95 -18.38 0.92
C ASP A 100 -10.40 -17.45 -0.18
N VAL A 101 -9.66 -16.39 0.20
CA VAL A 101 -8.51 -15.93 -0.59
C VAL A 101 -7.47 -17.05 -0.62
N ALA A 102 -7.57 -17.96 -1.59
CA ALA A 102 -6.54 -18.96 -1.81
C ALA A 102 -5.17 -18.24 -1.84
N ALA A 103 -4.24 -18.62 -0.96
CA ALA A 103 -2.94 -17.96 -0.90
C ALA A 103 -2.33 -17.91 -2.31
N ILE A 104 -1.99 -16.71 -2.77
CA ILE A 104 -1.33 -16.52 -4.06
C ILE A 104 0.09 -17.11 -3.93
N THR A 105 0.35 -18.21 -4.62
CA THR A 105 1.63 -18.93 -4.59
C THR A 105 2.70 -18.23 -5.41
N ASP A 106 3.98 -18.50 -5.14
CA ASP A 106 5.09 -17.93 -5.94
C ASP A 106 5.04 -18.39 -7.41
N ALA A 107 4.54 -19.62 -7.66
CA ALA A 107 4.35 -20.13 -9.02
C ALA A 107 3.27 -19.35 -9.78
N GLU A 108 2.15 -19.02 -9.12
CA GLU A 108 1.11 -18.18 -9.70
C GLU A 108 1.60 -16.76 -9.96
N ILE A 109 2.38 -16.16 -9.04
CA ILE A 109 2.98 -14.82 -9.23
C ILE A 109 3.88 -14.80 -10.47
N LYS A 110 4.77 -15.79 -10.61
CA LYS A 110 5.66 -15.92 -11.78
C LYS A 110 4.89 -16.15 -13.06
N SER A 111 3.85 -16.99 -13.02
CA SER A 111 3.01 -17.25 -14.19
C SER A 111 2.26 -16.00 -14.63
N LEU A 112 1.66 -15.27 -13.68
CA LEU A 112 0.93 -14.05 -13.97
C LEU A 112 1.86 -12.96 -14.49
N SER A 113 3.05 -12.79 -13.91
CA SER A 113 3.98 -11.77 -14.39
C SER A 113 4.45 -11.99 -15.84
N GLU A 114 4.60 -13.24 -16.28
CA GLU A 114 4.85 -13.56 -17.69
C GLU A 114 3.65 -13.20 -18.57
N THR A 115 2.43 -13.49 -18.11
CA THR A 115 1.21 -13.08 -18.82
C THR A 115 1.15 -11.56 -18.95
N LEU A 116 1.37 -10.82 -17.86
CA LEU A 116 1.36 -9.35 -17.87
C LEU A 116 2.48 -8.79 -18.76
N TYR A 117 3.65 -9.42 -18.80
CA TYR A 117 4.76 -9.05 -19.69
C TYR A 117 4.39 -9.18 -21.17
N VAL A 118 3.66 -10.24 -21.55
CA VAL A 118 3.16 -10.43 -22.92
C VAL A 118 2.02 -9.44 -23.25
N LEU A 119 1.20 -9.10 -22.26
CA LEU A 119 0.07 -8.17 -22.40
C LEU A 119 0.48 -6.68 -22.35
N ASP A 120 1.74 -6.37 -22.04
CA ASP A 120 2.25 -5.01 -22.08
C ASP A 120 2.42 -4.50 -23.52
N ARG A 121 1.30 -4.19 -24.18
CA ARG A 121 1.24 -3.69 -25.57
C ARG A 121 1.69 -2.25 -25.69
N ASN A 122 1.65 -1.49 -24.60
CA ASN A 122 1.99 -0.08 -24.58
C ASN A 122 3.45 0.17 -24.17
N LYS A 123 4.27 -0.86 -23.93
CA LYS A 123 5.71 -0.67 -23.72
C LYS A 123 6.40 0.03 -24.89
N ALA A 124 7.54 0.63 -24.59
CA ALA A 124 8.45 1.12 -25.62
C ALA A 124 9.09 -0.06 -26.37
N SER A 125 9.30 0.11 -27.68
CA SER A 125 10.15 -0.75 -28.48
C SER A 125 11.56 -0.16 -28.59
N ALA A 126 12.54 -0.97 -29.00
CA ALA A 126 13.90 -0.50 -29.28
C ALA A 126 13.99 0.66 -30.32
N SER A 127 12.98 0.82 -31.18
CA SER A 127 12.90 1.97 -32.10
C SER A 127 12.29 3.23 -31.48
N GLN A 128 11.57 3.10 -30.36
CA GLN A 128 10.90 4.20 -29.67
C GLN A 128 11.66 4.69 -28.44
N LEU A 129 12.61 3.90 -27.95
CA LEU A 129 13.45 4.24 -26.81
C LEU A 129 14.88 3.77 -27.09
N THR A 130 15.85 4.67 -26.92
CA THR A 130 17.27 4.34 -27.05
C THR A 130 18.02 4.97 -25.89
N LEU A 131 18.80 4.15 -25.18
CA LEU A 131 19.62 4.58 -24.05
C LEU A 131 21.08 4.79 -24.47
N ASP A 132 21.77 5.61 -23.68
CA ASP A 132 23.23 5.75 -23.65
C ASP A 132 23.69 5.50 -22.22
N THR A 133 23.82 4.21 -21.87
CA THR A 133 24.04 3.75 -20.48
C THR A 133 25.40 4.15 -19.92
N GLN A 134 26.37 4.46 -20.79
CA GLN A 134 27.68 4.99 -20.42
C GLN A 134 28.45 4.12 -19.40
N ALA A 135 28.59 4.54 -18.16
CA ALA A 135 29.47 3.91 -17.18
C ALA A 135 28.73 2.91 -16.29
N LEU A 136 29.13 1.64 -16.35
CA LEU A 136 28.82 0.61 -15.37
C LEU A 136 29.82 0.69 -14.20
N VAL A 137 29.34 0.77 -12.97
CA VAL A 137 30.15 0.81 -11.75
C VAL A 137 29.86 -0.40 -10.86
N ALA A 138 30.84 -0.81 -10.05
CA ALA A 138 30.61 -1.83 -9.03
C ALA A 138 29.79 -1.26 -7.87
N ASP A 139 29.08 -2.12 -7.13
CA ASP A 139 28.30 -1.73 -5.94
C ASP A 139 29.11 -0.92 -4.91
N SER A 140 30.39 -1.27 -4.75
CA SER A 140 31.32 -0.58 -3.86
C SER A 140 31.61 0.87 -4.25
N GLN A 141 31.29 1.27 -5.49
CA GLN A 141 31.54 2.59 -6.05
C GLN A 141 30.28 3.46 -6.14
N THR A 142 29.09 2.90 -5.88
CA THR A 142 27.80 3.62 -5.95
C THR A 142 27.75 4.86 -5.05
N GLY A 143 28.48 4.85 -3.93
CA GLY A 143 28.57 5.97 -2.98
C GLY A 143 29.59 7.06 -3.35
N SER A 144 30.34 6.90 -4.45
CA SER A 144 31.46 7.80 -4.80
C SER A 144 31.03 9.21 -5.23
N GLN A 145 29.76 9.40 -5.61
CA GLN A 145 29.19 10.65 -6.13
C GLN A 145 30.00 11.25 -7.29
N SER A 146 30.72 10.40 -8.04
CA SER A 146 31.47 10.82 -9.20
C SER A 146 30.57 10.76 -10.42
N ASP A 147 30.44 11.88 -11.13
CA ASP A 147 29.76 11.90 -12.42
C ASP A 147 30.67 11.25 -13.46
N LEU A 148 30.28 10.05 -13.90
CA LEU A 148 31.00 9.25 -14.90
C LEU A 148 30.27 9.23 -16.25
N SER A 149 29.20 10.02 -16.38
CA SER A 149 28.29 10.00 -17.53
C SER A 149 28.06 11.42 -18.03
N SER A 150 28.99 11.90 -18.86
CA SER A 150 28.94 13.25 -19.44
C SER A 150 27.74 13.55 -20.36
N ARG A 151 26.90 12.56 -20.67
CA ARG A 151 25.76 12.67 -21.59
C ARG A 151 24.47 12.18 -20.89
N PRO A 152 23.28 12.61 -21.35
CA PRO A 152 22.02 12.05 -20.85
C PRO A 152 21.92 10.54 -21.06
N LEU A 153 21.27 9.84 -20.12
CA LEU A 153 20.92 8.42 -20.25
C LEU A 153 19.95 8.19 -21.42
N TYR A 154 18.93 9.04 -21.55
CA TYR A 154 17.92 8.89 -22.58
C TYR A 154 18.33 9.58 -23.87
N LYS A 155 19.00 8.85 -24.75
CA LYS A 155 19.46 9.36 -26.06
C LYS A 155 18.30 9.70 -26.99
N TYR A 156 17.25 8.89 -26.98
CA TYR A 156 16.06 9.11 -27.79
C TYR A 156 14.82 8.49 -27.14
N VAL A 157 13.71 9.23 -27.19
CA VAL A 157 12.37 8.77 -26.81
C VAL A 157 11.40 9.28 -27.88
N ASP A 158 10.60 8.40 -28.48
CA ASP A 158 9.51 8.77 -29.38
C ASP A 158 8.31 9.27 -28.58
N GLU A 159 8.42 10.51 -28.10
CA GLU A 159 7.37 11.16 -27.32
C GLU A 159 6.04 11.23 -28.07
N SER A 160 6.09 11.45 -29.39
CA SER A 160 4.89 11.63 -30.21
C SER A 160 4.01 10.39 -30.21
N THR A 161 4.62 9.21 -30.28
CA THR A 161 3.89 7.94 -30.26
C THR A 161 3.63 7.45 -28.85
N LEU A 162 4.62 7.53 -27.95
CA LEU A 162 4.47 6.99 -26.59
C LEU A 162 3.49 7.83 -25.78
N PHE A 163 3.64 9.16 -25.77
CA PHE A 163 2.84 10.04 -24.91
C PHE A 163 1.45 10.32 -25.45
N SER A 164 1.15 9.92 -26.69
CA SER A 164 -0.23 9.92 -27.22
C SER A 164 -1.01 8.67 -26.80
N ARG A 165 -0.36 7.63 -26.26
CA ARG A 165 -1.06 6.46 -25.70
C ARG A 165 -1.84 6.88 -24.45
N PRO A 166 -3.10 6.42 -24.28
CA PRO A 166 -3.94 6.87 -23.17
C PRO A 166 -3.31 6.69 -21.79
N THR A 167 -2.61 5.58 -21.53
CA THR A 167 -2.00 5.30 -20.23
C THR A 167 -0.80 6.21 -19.93
N TYR A 168 0.01 6.54 -20.94
CA TYR A 168 1.10 7.51 -20.82
C TYR A 168 0.55 8.91 -20.59
N ALA A 169 -0.42 9.35 -21.40
CA ALA A 169 -1.05 10.65 -21.25
C ALA A 169 -1.66 10.82 -19.86
N ALA A 170 -2.36 9.80 -19.35
CA ALA A 170 -2.92 9.81 -18.01
C ALA A 170 -1.83 9.86 -16.93
N LEU A 171 -0.72 9.13 -17.07
CA LEU A 171 0.41 9.22 -16.15
C LEU A 171 0.99 10.65 -16.11
N LEU A 172 1.19 11.26 -17.29
CA LEU A 172 1.76 12.62 -17.38
C LEU A 172 0.89 13.66 -16.66
N ASN A 173 -0.44 13.57 -16.79
CA ASN A 173 -1.41 14.43 -16.09
C ASN A 173 -1.52 14.14 -14.59
N VAL A 174 -0.98 13.02 -14.11
CA VAL A 174 -0.92 12.76 -12.67
C VAL A 174 0.43 13.24 -12.12
N LEU A 175 1.52 13.06 -12.87
CA LEU A 175 2.86 13.49 -12.48
C LEU A 175 3.01 15.01 -12.34
N ASP A 176 2.32 15.79 -13.19
CA ASP A 176 2.39 17.26 -13.16
C ASP A 176 1.71 17.88 -11.92
N ASN A 177 0.90 17.10 -11.20
CA ASN A 177 0.22 17.53 -9.98
C ASN A 177 1.12 17.58 -8.74
N TYR A 178 2.17 16.78 -8.71
CA TYR A 178 3.01 16.62 -7.53
C TYR A 178 4.14 17.65 -7.50
N LYS A 179 4.34 18.25 -6.31
CA LYS A 179 5.44 19.18 -6.05
C LYS A 179 6.53 18.47 -5.25
N ARG A 180 7.79 18.75 -5.57
CA ARG A 180 8.96 17.98 -5.09
C ARG A 180 9.26 18.06 -3.59
N ILE A 181 8.72 19.06 -2.88
CA ILE A 181 9.10 19.37 -1.50
C ILE A 181 7.96 18.98 -0.54
N THR A 182 8.20 17.91 0.20
CA THR A 182 7.38 17.45 1.35
C THR A 182 7.33 18.49 2.49
N GLY A 183 6.30 18.44 3.33
CA GLY A 183 6.15 19.31 4.51
C GLY A 183 5.08 20.41 4.44
N GLN A 184 4.27 20.44 3.38
CA GLN A 184 2.97 21.13 3.38
C GLN A 184 1.87 20.10 3.10
N ALA A 185 0.73 20.23 3.78
CA ALA A 185 -0.41 19.35 3.54
C ALA A 185 -0.78 19.40 2.05
N GLU A 186 -0.76 18.24 1.39
CA GLU A 186 -1.21 18.16 0.01
C GLU A 186 -2.74 18.24 -0.01
N SER A 187 -3.26 19.11 -0.85
CA SER A 187 -4.69 19.18 -1.13
C SER A 187 -4.88 19.13 -2.63
N PHE A 188 -5.58 18.12 -3.11
CA PHE A 188 -5.86 17.95 -4.53
C PHE A 188 -7.12 18.72 -4.92
N THR A 189 -7.06 19.42 -6.06
CA THR A 189 -8.26 20.00 -6.66
C THR A 189 -9.16 18.89 -7.24
N SER A 190 -10.42 19.20 -7.53
CA SER A 190 -11.33 18.25 -8.18
C SER A 190 -10.81 17.74 -9.52
N GLN A 191 -10.05 18.56 -10.25
CA GLN A 191 -9.40 18.15 -11.49
C GLN A 191 -8.32 17.08 -11.22
N GLN A 192 -7.48 17.30 -10.21
CA GLN A 192 -6.40 16.38 -9.85
C GLN A 192 -6.93 15.03 -9.36
N LEU A 193 -8.04 15.03 -8.61
CA LEU A 193 -8.74 13.80 -8.25
C LEU A 193 -9.31 13.07 -9.48
N THR A 194 -9.82 13.82 -10.46
CA THR A 194 -10.30 13.26 -11.74
C THR A 194 -9.15 12.67 -12.57
N GLU A 195 -7.97 13.27 -12.53
CA GLU A 195 -6.77 12.76 -13.21
C GLU A 195 -6.30 11.44 -12.58
N GLN A 196 -6.33 11.30 -11.25
CA GLN A 196 -6.07 10.02 -10.56
C GLN A 196 -7.07 8.93 -10.97
N GLU A 197 -8.37 9.26 -11.01
CA GLU A 197 -9.42 8.32 -11.47
C GLU A 197 -9.22 7.92 -12.93
N THR A 198 -8.85 8.88 -13.78
CA THR A 198 -8.56 8.64 -15.20
C THR A 198 -7.36 7.72 -15.35
N PHE A 199 -6.29 7.93 -14.58
CA PHE A 199 -5.12 7.06 -14.59
C PHE A 199 -5.46 5.62 -14.20
N LEU A 200 -6.22 5.40 -13.12
CA LEU A 200 -6.66 4.06 -12.73
C LEU A 200 -7.51 3.40 -13.81
N LYS A 201 -8.44 4.15 -14.42
CA LYS A 201 -9.28 3.63 -15.50
C LYS A 201 -8.46 3.26 -16.73
N GLU A 202 -7.62 4.17 -17.21
CA GLU A 202 -6.82 3.94 -18.41
C GLU A 202 -5.87 2.77 -18.21
N THR A 203 -5.22 2.66 -17.05
CA THR A 203 -4.26 1.59 -16.79
C THR A 203 -4.92 0.25 -16.46
N MET A 204 -5.89 0.22 -15.54
CA MET A 204 -6.42 -1.03 -14.99
C MET A 204 -7.68 -1.55 -15.68
N LEU A 205 -8.51 -0.67 -16.26
CA LEU A 205 -9.79 -1.07 -16.87
C LEU A 205 -9.72 -1.13 -18.39
N ASN A 206 -9.00 -0.20 -19.02
CA ASN A 206 -8.97 -0.10 -20.47
C ASN A 206 -7.90 -0.98 -21.12
N THR A 207 -6.88 -1.44 -20.38
CA THR A 207 -5.86 -2.37 -20.90
C THR A 207 -6.22 -3.84 -20.67
N GLU A 208 -5.74 -4.71 -21.56
CA GLU A 208 -5.85 -6.17 -21.34
C GLU A 208 -5.04 -6.61 -20.11
N LEU A 209 -3.87 -6.01 -19.90
CA LEU A 209 -2.98 -6.25 -18.76
C LEU A 209 -3.68 -5.96 -17.42
N GLY A 210 -4.31 -4.79 -17.29
CA GLY A 210 -5.03 -4.41 -16.08
C GLY A 210 -6.22 -5.32 -15.79
N ARG A 211 -6.99 -5.67 -16.82
CA ARG A 211 -8.12 -6.60 -16.70
C ARG A 211 -7.67 -8.01 -16.31
N GLU A 212 -6.52 -8.48 -16.82
CA GLU A 212 -5.95 -9.78 -16.44
C GLU A 212 -5.52 -9.80 -14.97
N LEU A 213 -4.88 -8.72 -14.47
CA LEU A 213 -4.56 -8.59 -13.05
C LEU A 213 -5.83 -8.66 -12.19
N PHE A 214 -6.87 -7.90 -12.56
CA PHE A 214 -8.15 -7.95 -11.86
C PHE A 214 -8.77 -9.34 -11.89
N ALA A 215 -8.84 -9.98 -13.07
CA ALA A 215 -9.43 -11.31 -13.23
C ALA A 215 -8.72 -12.36 -12.36
N PHE A 216 -7.39 -12.30 -12.29
CA PHE A 216 -6.60 -13.15 -11.40
C PHE A 216 -6.96 -12.90 -9.93
N LEU A 217 -6.91 -11.66 -9.46
CA LEU A 217 -7.19 -11.31 -8.05
C LEU A 217 -8.64 -11.61 -7.66
N TYR A 218 -9.58 -11.42 -8.58
CA TYR A 218 -10.98 -11.83 -8.43
C TYR A 218 -11.13 -13.34 -8.27
N THR A 219 -10.49 -14.12 -9.14
CA THR A 219 -10.51 -15.60 -9.08
C THR A 219 -9.87 -16.11 -7.79
N LYS A 220 -8.85 -15.42 -7.30
CA LYS A 220 -8.21 -15.71 -6.02
C LYS A 220 -9.04 -15.26 -4.82
N GLY A 221 -10.19 -14.62 -5.00
CA GLY A 221 -11.06 -14.14 -3.92
C GLY A 221 -10.56 -12.87 -3.21
N VAL A 222 -9.50 -12.23 -3.72
CA VAL A 222 -8.92 -11.01 -3.13
C VAL A 222 -9.90 -9.83 -3.24
N TYR A 223 -10.58 -9.71 -4.37
CA TYR A 223 -11.59 -8.69 -4.64
C TYR A 223 -12.88 -9.33 -5.12
N LYS A 224 -14.02 -8.76 -4.72
CA LYS A 224 -15.36 -9.26 -5.08
C LYS A 224 -15.96 -8.55 -6.29
N SER A 225 -15.35 -7.45 -6.72
CA SER A 225 -15.80 -6.69 -7.90
C SER A 225 -14.70 -5.79 -8.46
N GLU A 226 -14.86 -5.37 -9.71
CA GLU A 226 -13.95 -4.42 -10.36
C GLU A 226 -13.98 -3.05 -9.66
N ALA A 227 -15.14 -2.64 -9.17
CA ALA A 227 -15.29 -1.41 -8.39
C ALA A 227 -14.49 -1.46 -7.08
N GLU A 228 -14.53 -2.59 -6.36
CA GLU A 228 -13.74 -2.78 -5.14
C GLU A 228 -12.24 -2.76 -5.44
N PHE A 229 -11.81 -3.43 -6.52
CA PHE A 229 -10.42 -3.43 -6.94
C PHE A 229 -9.89 -2.01 -7.22
N ILE A 230 -10.64 -1.23 -8.00
CA ILE A 230 -10.23 0.14 -8.36
C ILE A 230 -10.26 1.07 -7.15
N GLU A 231 -11.27 0.95 -6.29
CA GLU A 231 -11.35 1.76 -5.08
C GLU A 231 -10.20 1.42 -4.11
N ASP A 232 -9.85 0.14 -3.99
CA ASP A 232 -8.72 -0.28 -3.16
C ASP A 232 -7.39 0.24 -3.72
N LEU A 233 -7.18 0.15 -5.03
CA LEU A 233 -5.99 0.72 -5.69
C LEU A 233 -5.93 2.24 -5.52
N LYS A 234 -7.06 2.94 -5.62
CA LYS A 234 -7.14 4.39 -5.39
C LYS A 234 -6.62 4.74 -3.99
N ASN A 235 -7.17 4.09 -2.97
CA ASN A 235 -6.76 4.34 -1.59
C ASN A 235 -5.32 3.88 -1.31
N MET A 236 -4.92 2.72 -1.84
CA MET A 236 -3.58 2.16 -1.69
C MET A 236 -2.49 3.08 -2.22
N TRP A 237 -2.69 3.65 -3.42
CA TRP A 237 -1.68 4.40 -4.15
C TRP A 237 -1.78 5.91 -3.96
N PHE A 238 -2.99 6.47 -3.97
CA PHE A 238 -3.24 7.91 -3.91
C PHE A 238 -3.73 8.40 -2.55
N GLY A 239 -4.08 7.48 -1.65
CA GLY A 239 -4.42 7.82 -0.29
C GLY A 239 -3.23 8.51 0.39
N LEU A 240 -3.47 9.71 0.89
CA LEU A 240 -2.46 10.50 1.58
C LEU A 240 -2.13 9.88 2.93
N TYR A 241 -0.88 9.98 3.34
CA TYR A 241 -0.42 9.65 4.69
C TYR A 241 0.73 10.55 5.12
N SER A 242 0.88 10.74 6.42
CA SER A 242 1.85 11.69 6.97
C SER A 242 3.23 11.09 7.18
N ARG A 243 4.23 11.52 6.40
CA ARG A 243 5.61 11.02 6.57
C ARG A 243 6.46 11.80 7.55
N LEU A 244 6.11 13.06 7.82
CA LEU A 244 6.78 13.99 8.73
C LEU A 244 5.76 14.92 9.41
N ASN A 245 5.90 15.15 10.71
CA ASN A 245 5.17 16.18 11.47
C ASN A 245 3.63 16.17 11.41
N GLY A 246 2.99 15.07 11.02
CA GLY A 246 1.51 14.96 11.02
C GLY A 246 0.83 15.58 9.79
N ALA A 247 1.58 16.12 8.82
CA ALA A 247 1.02 16.65 7.58
C ALA A 247 0.70 15.50 6.61
N MET A 248 -0.52 15.44 6.07
CA MET A 248 -0.89 14.45 5.04
C MET A 248 -0.28 14.89 3.70
N ASP A 249 0.99 14.54 3.50
CA ASP A 249 1.85 15.16 2.49
C ASP A 249 2.54 14.16 1.57
N SER A 250 2.14 12.89 1.62
CA SER A 250 2.76 11.84 0.83
C SER A 250 1.76 10.77 0.40
N SER A 251 1.98 10.20 -0.77
CA SER A 251 1.25 9.04 -1.28
C SER A 251 2.21 7.98 -1.84
N GLY A 252 1.71 6.75 -2.01
CA GLY A 252 2.50 5.69 -2.65
C GLY A 252 2.88 6.05 -4.08
N PHE A 253 1.95 6.65 -4.82
CA PHE A 253 2.18 7.13 -6.18
C PHE A 253 3.27 8.18 -6.22
N GLU A 254 3.19 9.22 -5.39
CA GLU A 254 4.20 10.27 -5.33
C GLU A 254 5.59 9.69 -5.06
N HIS A 255 5.71 8.87 -4.01
CA HIS A 255 6.99 8.32 -3.59
C HIS A 255 7.64 7.43 -4.67
N ILE A 256 6.84 6.63 -5.39
CA ILE A 256 7.34 5.64 -6.35
C ILE A 256 7.50 6.24 -7.76
N PHE A 257 6.47 6.93 -8.26
CA PHE A 257 6.40 7.45 -9.63
C PHE A 257 6.90 8.89 -9.75
N ALA A 258 6.44 9.81 -8.92
CA ALA A 258 6.81 11.23 -9.04
C ALA A 258 8.22 11.52 -8.51
N GLY A 259 8.63 10.76 -7.49
CA GLY A 259 9.85 10.95 -6.73
C GLY A 259 9.63 11.86 -5.51
N GLU A 260 10.27 11.55 -4.40
CA GLU A 260 10.15 12.26 -3.12
C GLU A 260 11.53 12.54 -2.53
N ILE A 261 11.71 13.75 -1.98
CA ILE A 261 12.89 14.11 -1.18
C ILE A 261 12.49 14.18 0.30
N LYS A 262 13.16 13.36 1.11
CA LYS A 262 12.96 13.31 2.57
C LYS A 262 14.28 13.48 3.30
N GLY A 263 14.33 14.45 4.22
CA GLY A 263 15.50 14.68 5.07
C GLY A 263 16.78 14.99 4.28
N GLY A 264 16.65 15.67 3.14
CA GLY A 264 17.76 16.00 2.26
C GLY A 264 18.33 14.80 1.50
N LYS A 265 17.50 13.80 1.19
CA LYS A 265 17.85 12.65 0.36
C LYS A 265 16.68 12.29 -0.53
N VAL A 266 16.95 11.81 -1.74
CA VAL A 266 15.93 11.23 -2.62
C VAL A 266 15.47 9.90 -2.02
N SER A 267 14.29 9.91 -1.39
CA SER A 267 13.75 8.75 -0.64
C SER A 267 13.12 7.73 -1.57
N GLY A 268 12.38 8.17 -2.58
CA GLY A 268 11.79 7.35 -3.62
C GLY A 268 11.89 8.07 -4.96
N PHE A 269 12.09 7.31 -6.04
CA PHE A 269 12.13 7.75 -7.43
C PHE A 269 12.45 6.52 -8.29
N HIS A 270 11.43 5.86 -8.86
CA HIS A 270 11.60 4.54 -9.49
C HIS A 270 10.91 4.39 -10.86
N ASN A 271 10.42 5.49 -11.44
CA ASN A 271 9.76 5.48 -12.74
C ASN A 271 10.64 6.10 -13.85
N TRP A 272 10.80 5.36 -14.95
CA TRP A 272 11.67 5.74 -16.06
C TRP A 272 11.15 6.96 -16.84
N ILE A 273 9.83 7.12 -16.94
CA ILE A 273 9.19 8.24 -17.66
C ILE A 273 9.48 9.54 -16.90
N GLN A 274 9.27 9.56 -15.58
CA GLN A 274 9.60 10.70 -14.75
C GLN A 274 11.09 11.04 -14.77
N PHE A 275 11.96 10.01 -14.76
CA PHE A 275 13.40 10.20 -14.92
C PHE A 275 13.71 10.93 -16.24
N TYR A 276 13.20 10.39 -17.35
CA TYR A 276 13.39 10.97 -18.68
C TYR A 276 12.94 12.43 -18.75
N LEU A 277 11.74 12.74 -18.25
CA LEU A 277 11.20 14.11 -18.29
C LEU A 277 12.07 15.09 -17.50
N LEU A 278 12.59 14.67 -16.35
CA LEU A 278 13.45 15.50 -15.51
C LEU A 278 14.85 15.66 -16.09
N GLU A 279 15.43 14.60 -16.67
CA GLU A 279 16.72 14.68 -17.37
C GLU A 279 16.61 15.59 -18.60
N LYS A 280 15.54 15.46 -19.39
CA LYS A 280 15.25 16.32 -20.56
C LYS A 280 15.13 17.80 -20.17
N ARG A 281 14.57 18.11 -19.00
CA ARG A 281 14.46 19.48 -18.47
C ARG A 281 15.76 19.99 -17.84
N GLY A 282 16.80 19.16 -17.73
CA GLY A 282 18.06 19.51 -17.06
C GLY A 282 17.95 19.59 -15.53
N GLU A 283 16.92 18.99 -14.95
CA GLU A 283 16.65 19.01 -13.50
C GLU A 283 17.19 17.77 -12.79
N LEU A 284 17.55 16.75 -13.55
CA LEU A 284 18.18 15.52 -13.11
C LEU A 284 19.44 15.28 -13.93
N ASN A 285 20.53 14.89 -13.27
CA ASN A 285 21.79 14.50 -13.90
C ASN A 285 22.09 13.01 -13.62
N TYR A 286 22.19 12.20 -14.68
CA TYR A 286 22.55 10.79 -14.61
C TYR A 286 24.08 10.62 -14.45
N TYR A 287 24.52 9.83 -13.48
CA TYR A 287 25.96 9.69 -13.16
C TYR A 287 26.53 8.37 -13.66
N SER A 288 25.83 7.27 -13.42
CA SER A 288 26.25 5.89 -13.77
C SER A 288 25.15 4.89 -13.46
N HIS A 289 25.36 3.64 -13.83
CA HIS A 289 24.52 2.51 -13.39
C HIS A 289 25.38 1.45 -12.71
N SER A 290 24.80 0.71 -11.78
CA SER A 290 25.44 -0.41 -11.08
C SER A 290 24.83 -1.77 -11.41
N PHE A 291 23.71 -1.77 -12.13
CA PHE A 291 23.03 -2.98 -12.57
C PHE A 291 22.42 -2.75 -13.94
N ASP A 292 22.57 -3.75 -14.80
CA ASP A 292 22.00 -3.84 -16.14
C ASP A 292 21.39 -5.24 -16.28
N GLY A 293 20.09 -5.29 -16.57
CA GLY A 293 19.31 -6.51 -16.50
C GLY A 293 19.72 -7.53 -17.58
N PRO A 294 19.32 -8.81 -17.43
CA PRO A 294 19.60 -9.84 -18.43
C PRO A 294 18.72 -9.74 -19.69
N TRP A 295 17.89 -8.70 -19.83
CA TRP A 295 16.99 -8.51 -20.96
C TRP A 295 17.70 -7.78 -22.09
N SER A 296 17.43 -8.20 -23.34
CA SER A 296 18.05 -7.61 -24.53
C SER A 296 17.15 -6.59 -25.24
N ASP A 297 15.93 -6.39 -24.71
CA ASP A 297 14.92 -5.47 -25.20
C ASP A 297 14.01 -5.08 -24.02
N TYR A 298 13.12 -4.12 -24.23
CA TYR A 298 12.27 -3.58 -23.18
C TYR A 298 11.07 -4.48 -22.82
N PRO A 299 10.57 -4.41 -21.56
CA PRO A 299 11.21 -3.72 -20.44
C PRO A 299 12.51 -4.37 -19.98
N ASP A 300 13.45 -3.53 -19.55
CA ASP A 300 14.72 -3.91 -18.92
C ASP A 300 14.82 -3.28 -17.52
N VAL A 301 15.82 -3.61 -16.71
CA VAL A 301 15.99 -3.05 -15.37
C VAL A 301 17.38 -2.48 -15.19
N LEU A 302 17.44 -1.20 -14.82
CA LEU A 302 18.68 -0.53 -14.46
C LEU A 302 18.72 -0.18 -12.97
N GLY A 303 19.89 -0.38 -12.35
CA GLY A 303 20.25 0.20 -11.06
C GLY A 303 21.02 1.50 -11.31
N LEU A 304 20.47 2.64 -10.89
CA LEU A 304 20.87 3.97 -11.32
C LEU A 304 21.48 4.79 -10.18
N GLN A 305 22.53 5.55 -10.51
CA GLN A 305 23.09 6.64 -9.71
C GLN A 305 22.78 7.95 -10.42
N PHE A 306 22.17 8.90 -9.71
CA PHE A 306 21.84 10.20 -10.27
C PHE A 306 21.71 11.28 -9.21
N HIS A 307 21.76 12.52 -9.65
CA HIS A 307 21.57 13.69 -8.84
C HIS A 307 20.30 14.42 -9.26
N TRP A 308 19.40 14.70 -8.32
CA TRP A 308 18.14 15.36 -8.57
C TRP A 308 17.89 16.41 -7.49
N ASP A 309 17.61 17.64 -7.93
CA ASP A 309 17.22 18.77 -7.07
C ASP A 309 18.16 19.01 -5.87
N GLY A 310 19.48 18.95 -6.09
CA GLY A 310 20.48 19.16 -5.05
C GLY A 310 20.88 17.91 -4.25
N TYR A 311 20.25 16.75 -4.53
CA TYR A 311 20.46 15.53 -3.76
C TYR A 311 20.90 14.36 -4.62
N TYR A 312 21.94 13.68 -4.16
CA TYR A 312 22.44 12.45 -4.77
C TYR A 312 21.62 11.24 -4.33
N LYS A 313 21.17 10.43 -5.29
CA LYS A 313 20.60 9.09 -5.06
C LYS A 313 21.66 8.03 -5.35
N GLN A 314 22.15 7.40 -4.28
CA GLN A 314 23.18 6.36 -4.36
C GLN A 314 22.70 5.11 -5.10
N VAL A 315 21.49 4.65 -4.78
CA VAL A 315 20.87 3.51 -5.45
C VAL A 315 19.41 3.86 -5.72
N GLY A 316 19.08 4.03 -6.99
CA GLY A 316 17.73 3.96 -7.52
C GLY A 316 17.63 2.78 -8.48
N SER A 317 16.42 2.38 -8.80
CA SER A 317 16.21 1.34 -9.80
C SER A 317 14.87 1.54 -10.47
N ALA A 318 14.79 1.20 -11.74
CA ALA A 318 13.57 1.37 -12.52
C ALA A 318 13.46 0.27 -13.56
N VAL A 319 12.22 -0.10 -13.88
CA VAL A 319 11.91 -0.90 -15.06
C VAL A 319 11.88 0.07 -16.24
N ILE A 320 12.85 -0.03 -17.14
CA ILE A 320 13.03 0.90 -18.25
C ILE A 320 12.22 0.43 -19.46
N GLY A 321 11.44 1.34 -20.04
CA GLY A 321 10.67 1.09 -21.25
C GLY A 321 9.36 0.34 -21.05
N SER A 322 8.99 -0.02 -19.82
CA SER A 322 7.65 -0.53 -19.47
C SER A 322 6.56 0.53 -19.71
N SER A 323 5.32 0.09 -19.85
CA SER A 323 4.17 1.00 -19.81
C SER A 323 3.79 1.40 -18.37
N PRO A 324 3.05 2.50 -18.17
CA PRO A 324 2.56 2.90 -16.85
C PRO A 324 1.72 1.82 -16.17
N GLU A 325 0.87 1.13 -16.93
CA GLU A 325 0.03 0.04 -16.43
C GLU A 325 0.84 -1.18 -16.00
N PHE A 326 1.98 -1.46 -16.64
CA PHE A 326 2.85 -2.59 -16.28
C PHE A 326 3.53 -2.36 -14.94
N ASP A 327 4.17 -1.19 -14.75
CA ASP A 327 4.77 -0.82 -13.47
C ASP A 327 3.71 -0.86 -12.35
N PHE A 328 2.57 -0.19 -12.59
CA PHE A 328 1.50 -0.09 -11.61
C PHE A 328 0.90 -1.45 -11.24
N ALA A 329 0.68 -2.33 -12.24
CA ALA A 329 0.17 -3.68 -12.02
C ALA A 329 1.14 -4.57 -11.25
N LEU A 330 2.42 -4.61 -11.64
CA LEU A 330 3.40 -5.46 -10.97
C LEU A 330 3.64 -5.03 -9.53
N TYR A 331 3.76 -3.73 -9.27
CA TYR A 331 3.92 -3.22 -7.92
C TYR A 331 2.68 -3.48 -7.07
N SER A 332 1.47 -3.34 -7.63
CA SER A 332 0.21 -3.66 -6.95
C SER A 332 0.13 -5.16 -6.62
N LEU A 333 0.36 -6.04 -7.60
CA LEU A 333 0.39 -7.49 -7.41
C LEU A 333 1.34 -7.89 -6.29
N CYS A 334 2.57 -7.37 -6.33
CA CYS A 334 3.59 -7.70 -5.34
C CYS A 334 3.26 -7.17 -3.95
N TYR A 335 2.69 -5.97 -3.84
CA TYR A 335 2.27 -5.44 -2.56
C TYR A 335 1.07 -6.22 -1.97
N ILE A 336 0.09 -6.56 -2.80
CA ILE A 336 -1.08 -7.36 -2.40
C ILE A 336 -0.65 -8.78 -1.97
N ALA A 337 0.19 -9.44 -2.75
CA ALA A 337 0.56 -10.84 -2.50
C ALA A 337 1.69 -11.01 -1.48
N ARG A 338 2.63 -10.05 -1.40
CA ARG A 338 3.87 -10.14 -0.61
C ARG A 338 4.21 -8.79 0.06
N PRO A 339 3.31 -8.20 0.87
CA PRO A 339 3.56 -6.89 1.48
C PRO A 339 4.82 -6.95 2.35
N GLY A 340 5.77 -6.03 2.11
CA GLY A 340 7.01 -5.94 2.88
C GLY A 340 8.05 -7.03 2.57
N LYS A 341 7.78 -7.95 1.64
CA LYS A 341 8.66 -9.09 1.30
C LYS A 341 9.10 -9.02 -0.15
N TYR A 342 10.17 -9.75 -0.47
CA TYR A 342 10.56 -9.98 -1.85
C TYR A 342 9.45 -10.73 -2.61
N CYS A 343 9.07 -10.15 -3.73
CA CYS A 343 8.13 -10.69 -4.69
C CYS A 343 8.93 -11.16 -5.91
N TYR A 344 8.99 -12.48 -6.12
CA TYR A 344 9.77 -13.09 -7.19
C TYR A 344 8.88 -13.25 -8.43
N LEU A 345 9.19 -12.49 -9.47
CA LEU A 345 8.52 -12.48 -10.76
C LEU A 345 9.38 -13.19 -11.82
N SER A 346 8.75 -13.49 -12.95
CA SER A 346 9.40 -13.92 -14.18
C SER A 346 8.94 -13.02 -15.34
N LEU A 347 9.89 -12.45 -16.08
CA LEU A 347 9.66 -11.62 -17.26
C LEU A 347 10.49 -12.19 -18.41
N GLY A 348 9.85 -12.67 -19.48
CA GLY A 348 10.56 -13.24 -20.63
C GLY A 348 11.46 -14.41 -20.27
N GLY A 349 11.08 -15.20 -19.25
CA GLY A 349 11.85 -16.32 -18.72
C GLY A 349 13.05 -15.93 -17.84
N LYS A 350 13.21 -14.65 -17.48
CA LYS A 350 14.24 -14.16 -16.57
C LYS A 350 13.61 -13.71 -15.26
N GLN A 351 14.33 -13.91 -14.15
CA GLN A 351 13.85 -13.52 -12.84
C GLN A 351 13.92 -11.99 -12.68
N LEU A 352 12.83 -11.40 -12.18
CA LEU A 352 12.80 -10.06 -11.61
C LEU A 352 12.38 -10.18 -10.15
N ILE A 353 12.98 -9.39 -9.27
CA ILE A 353 12.55 -9.30 -7.87
C ILE A 353 12.04 -7.88 -7.64
N ILE A 354 10.83 -7.76 -7.11
CA ILE A 354 10.28 -6.49 -6.62
C ILE A 354 10.30 -6.51 -5.10
N GLN A 355 10.80 -5.43 -4.49
CA GLN A 355 10.62 -5.16 -3.08
C GLN A 355 9.50 -4.12 -2.93
N THR A 356 8.55 -4.39 -2.03
CA THR A 356 7.55 -3.40 -1.61
C THR A 356 7.68 -3.10 -0.12
N TYR A 357 7.28 -1.92 0.31
CA TYR A 357 7.21 -1.54 1.71
C TYR A 357 5.82 -1.05 2.05
N THR A 358 5.39 -1.37 3.26
CA THR A 358 4.11 -0.96 3.80
C THR A 358 4.27 0.31 4.62
N TRP A 359 3.35 1.26 4.46
CA TRP A 359 3.22 2.36 5.40
C TRP A 359 2.45 1.90 6.64
N GLU A 360 3.12 1.93 7.80
CA GLU A 360 2.62 1.30 9.04
C GLU A 360 1.94 2.29 10.00
N ASN A 361 2.06 3.60 9.77
CA ASN A 361 1.64 4.61 10.76
C ASN A 361 0.19 5.09 10.60
N SER A 362 -0.48 4.70 9.51
CA SER A 362 -1.88 5.05 9.24
C SER A 362 -2.54 3.99 8.37
N PHE A 363 -3.87 3.99 8.37
CA PHE A 363 -4.71 2.99 7.70
C PHE A 363 -5.82 3.67 6.89
N TYR A 364 -6.44 2.92 5.97
CA TYR A 364 -7.67 3.31 5.28
C TYR A 364 -8.69 2.16 5.32
N GLY A 365 -9.97 2.50 5.13
CA GLY A 365 -11.07 1.54 5.14
C GLY A 365 -11.04 0.64 6.38
N ASP A 366 -11.14 -0.66 6.17
CA ASP A 366 -11.20 -1.70 7.21
C ASP A 366 -9.81 -2.04 7.81
N GLY A 367 -8.96 -1.05 8.02
CA GLY A 367 -7.61 -1.24 8.57
C GLY A 367 -6.56 -1.65 7.54
N LYS A 368 -6.83 -1.46 6.25
CA LYS A 368 -5.85 -1.67 5.18
C LYS A 368 -4.74 -0.62 5.23
N LYS A 369 -3.58 -0.96 4.68
CA LYS A 369 -2.36 -0.13 4.74
C LYS A 369 -1.94 0.34 3.35
N TYR A 370 -1.34 1.53 3.31
CA TYR A 370 -0.87 2.17 2.08
C TYR A 370 0.43 1.55 1.60
N ILE A 371 0.64 1.54 0.27
CA ILE A 371 1.95 1.21 -0.27
C ILE A 371 2.91 2.36 0.03
N GLY A 372 3.99 2.04 0.74
CA GLY A 372 5.03 2.99 1.12
C GLY A 372 6.09 3.15 0.04
N SER A 373 6.56 2.06 -0.54
CA SER A 373 7.55 2.08 -1.62
C SER A 373 7.47 0.79 -2.43
N ALA A 374 7.88 0.83 -3.69
CA ALA A 374 8.00 -0.33 -4.57
C ALA A 374 9.09 -0.06 -5.60
N TYR A 375 9.97 -1.04 -5.81
CA TYR A 375 11.03 -0.92 -6.80
C TYR A 375 11.62 -2.28 -7.19
N PRO A 376 12.20 -2.40 -8.39
CA PRO A 376 12.93 -3.59 -8.77
C PRO A 376 14.26 -3.67 -8.00
N VAL A 377 14.57 -4.85 -7.48
CA VAL A 377 15.85 -5.09 -6.83
C VAL A 377 16.93 -5.19 -7.91
N SER A 378 17.94 -4.34 -7.81
CA SER A 378 19.12 -4.31 -8.66
C SER A 378 20.31 -4.80 -7.83
N MET A 379 20.58 -6.10 -7.89
CA MET A 379 21.67 -6.78 -7.18
C MET A 379 22.27 -7.87 -8.04
#